data_AF-A0A512B5K2-F1
#
_entry.id   AF-A0A512B5K2-F1
#
_cell.length_a   1.000
_cell.length_b   1.000
_cell.length_c   1.000
_cell.angle_alpha   90.00
_cell.angle_beta   90.00
_cell.angle_gamma   90.00
#
_symmetry.space_group_name_H-M   'P 1'
#
loop_
_entity.id
_entity.type
_entity.pdbx_description
1 polymer ?
#
loop_
_entity_poly.entity_id
_entity_poly.type
_entity_poly.pdbx_seq_one_letter_code
_entity_poly.pdbx_strand_id
1 'polypeptide(L)'
;MAKENAGLVESPDGQTKVMTLAGAPPEIIKTGLKEVNKQTTSLLVYLPALAVIIILSVLVIFKPFTGSPAGDFLAENITTGFLWYVLGGFLAQMVDGALGMAYGLTSTTFLLTIGVPPAATSASVHMSEIFTSGASGLMHLKLKNVNKRLFRLLLLPGVCGAIMGAYILSSLEAYSYLMKPLVAVYTLVLGVLIIIKAFKPARKRLKSSRIAPLALFGGFMDSVGGGGWGPVVSSSLIAGGRSPRFTIGSVNLAEFFIAFASSLTFFAMIGISFWQIIAGLVVGGVIAAPIAANLSKRLPVKSLMILVGVIVILVSLRILFLAFLK
;
A
#
# COMPACT_ATOMS: atom_id res chain seq x y z
N MET A 1 -14.45 3.58 39.70
CA MET A 1 -14.27 4.51 40.83
C MET A 1 -12.80 4.40 41.22
N ALA A 2 -11.93 5.40 41.28
CA ALA A 2 -11.95 6.82 40.96
C ALA A 2 -10.48 7.20 40.61
N LYS A 3 -10.29 8.31 39.89
CA LYS A 3 -9.00 8.89 39.49
C LYS A 3 -8.25 9.45 40.70
N GLU A 4 -6.91 9.43 40.69
CA GLU A 4 -5.99 10.52 41.10
C GLU A 4 -4.53 10.04 40.94
N ASN A 5 -3.82 10.51 39.91
CA ASN A 5 -2.88 11.63 40.00
C ASN A 5 -1.81 11.40 41.07
N ALA A 6 -0.64 10.89 40.66
CA ALA A 6 0.58 10.99 41.44
C ALA A 6 0.89 12.49 41.67
N GLY A 7 0.61 12.97 42.87
CA GLY A 7 0.91 14.34 43.28
C GLY A 7 2.39 14.49 43.63
N LEU A 8 2.99 15.58 43.18
CA LEU A 8 4.17 16.16 43.82
C LEU A 8 3.66 16.96 45.02
N VAL A 9 4.19 16.68 46.22
CA VAL A 9 3.94 17.51 47.42
C VAL A 9 5.26 18.22 47.73
N GLU A 10 5.27 19.55 47.62
CA GLU A 10 6.36 20.38 48.13
C GLU A 10 6.23 20.54 49.65
N SER A 11 7.34 20.30 50.36
CA SER A 11 7.44 20.58 51.80
C SER A 11 7.65 22.10 52.01
N PRO A 12 7.13 22.71 53.10
CA PRO A 12 7.22 24.15 53.35
C PRO A 12 8.65 24.73 53.44
N ASP A 13 9.67 23.88 53.48
CA ASP A 13 11.06 24.26 53.73
C ASP A 13 11.93 24.25 52.46
N GLY A 14 11.33 24.09 51.27
CA GLY A 14 12.02 24.28 49.98
C GLY A 14 13.08 23.22 49.61
N GLN A 15 13.12 22.07 50.29
CA GLN A 15 14.02 20.95 49.94
C GLN A 15 13.25 19.75 49.38
N THR A 16 13.52 19.39 48.12
CA THR A 16 12.97 18.21 47.45
C THR A 16 13.63 16.95 48.02
N LYS A 17 12.89 16.15 48.78
CA LYS A 17 13.34 14.81 49.22
C LYS A 17 12.71 13.74 48.32
N VAL A 18 13.55 13.02 47.57
CA VAL A 18 13.12 11.85 46.78
C VAL A 18 12.94 10.68 47.74
N MET A 19 11.69 10.24 47.92
CA MET A 19 11.39 9.00 48.64
C MET A 19 11.70 7.82 47.70
N THR A 20 12.82 7.15 47.90
CA THR A 20 13.13 5.88 47.22
C THR A 20 12.17 4.80 47.72
N LEU A 21 11.28 4.32 46.85
CA LEU A 21 10.53 3.09 47.09
C LEU A 21 11.53 1.93 47.18
N ALA A 22 11.57 1.28 48.34
CA ALA A 22 12.42 0.14 48.60
C ALA A 22 12.04 -1.05 47.68
N GLY A 23 13.05 -1.59 46.98
CA GLY A 23 12.99 -2.94 46.41
C GLY A 23 12.37 -3.08 45.03
N ALA A 24 13.03 -2.57 43.99
CA ALA A 24 12.89 -3.14 42.65
C ALA A 24 13.96 -4.24 42.46
N PRO A 25 13.61 -5.47 42.05
CA PRO A 25 14.60 -6.51 41.79
C PRO A 25 15.60 -6.06 40.70
N PRO A 26 16.87 -6.48 40.77
CA PRO A 26 17.96 -5.99 39.91
C PRO A 26 17.73 -6.21 38.41
N GLU A 27 16.77 -7.05 38.04
CA GLU A 27 16.34 -7.29 36.67
C GLU A 27 15.62 -6.09 36.03
N ILE A 28 14.90 -5.29 36.83
CA ILE A 28 14.17 -4.09 36.38
C ILE A 28 15.14 -2.93 36.09
N ILE A 29 16.24 -2.83 36.84
CA ILE A 29 17.26 -1.79 36.64
C ILE A 29 18.05 -2.05 35.35
N LYS A 30 18.31 -3.32 35.00
CA LYS A 30 18.97 -3.68 33.73
C LYS A 30 18.09 -3.46 32.50
N THR A 31 16.76 -3.49 32.65
CA THR A 31 15.82 -3.22 31.54
C THR A 31 15.56 -1.73 31.37
N GLY A 32 15.53 -0.94 32.45
CA GLY A 32 15.32 0.51 32.39
C GLY A 32 16.49 1.34 31.83
N LEU A 33 17.73 0.83 31.91
CA LEU A 33 18.93 1.52 31.38
C LEU A 33 19.30 1.12 29.95
N LYS A 34 18.56 0.20 29.32
CA LYS A 34 18.83 -0.24 27.93
C LYS A 34 18.05 0.53 26.86
N GLU A 35 17.16 1.44 27.23
CA GLU A 35 16.25 2.12 26.30
C GLU A 35 16.55 3.60 26.02
N VAL A 36 17.63 4.16 26.55
CA VAL A 36 18.03 5.52 26.17
C VAL A 36 19.34 5.49 25.40
N ASN A 37 19.21 5.69 24.08
CA ASN A 37 20.22 6.14 23.14
C ASN A 37 21.10 5.08 22.43
N LYS A 38 20.69 4.73 21.20
CA LYS A 38 21.51 5.04 20.01
C LYS A 38 20.61 5.24 18.79
N GLN A 39 20.04 6.43 18.73
CA GLN A 39 19.33 6.96 17.58
C GLN A 39 20.35 7.40 16.52
N THR A 40 21.07 6.43 15.93
CA THR A 40 21.81 6.62 14.68
C THR A 40 21.08 5.84 13.61
N THR A 41 20.23 6.53 12.84
CA THR A 41 19.76 6.06 11.53
C THR A 41 20.98 5.82 10.65
N SER A 42 21.42 4.56 10.51
CA SER A 42 22.58 4.25 9.69
C SER A 42 22.22 4.45 8.22
N LEU A 43 23.06 5.23 7.52
CA LEU A 43 23.09 5.34 6.06
C LEU A 43 23.02 3.97 5.35
N LEU A 44 23.43 2.92 6.05
CA LEU A 44 23.37 1.51 5.64
C LEU A 44 21.97 1.04 5.20
N VAL A 45 20.88 1.63 5.74
CA VAL A 45 19.50 1.25 5.34
C VAL A 45 19.17 1.70 3.90
N TYR A 46 19.84 2.75 3.40
CA TYR A 46 19.62 3.28 2.05
C TYR A 46 20.56 2.68 1.01
N LEU A 47 21.65 2.01 1.42
CA LEU A 47 22.61 1.39 0.53
C LEU A 47 22.01 0.35 -0.44
N PRO A 48 21.04 -0.50 -0.07
CA PRO A 48 20.45 -1.46 -1.00
C PRO A 48 19.63 -0.78 -2.10
N ALA A 49 18.82 0.24 -1.75
CA ALA A 49 18.05 1.01 -2.73
C ALA A 49 18.97 1.81 -3.67
N LEU A 50 20.01 2.44 -3.12
CA LEU A 50 20.98 3.18 -3.90
C LEU A 50 21.78 2.25 -4.82
N ALA A 51 22.21 1.08 -4.34
CA ALA A 51 22.90 0.08 -5.14
C ALA A 51 22.03 -0.41 -6.29
N VAL A 52 20.74 -0.65 -6.07
CA VAL A 52 19.80 -1.02 -7.13
C VAL A 52 19.64 0.09 -8.16
N ILE A 53 19.46 1.35 -7.74
CA ILE A 53 19.32 2.47 -8.67
C ILE A 53 20.59 2.61 -9.51
N ILE A 54 21.76 2.48 -8.89
CA ILE A 54 23.06 2.51 -9.58
C ILE A 54 23.18 1.33 -10.56
N ILE A 55 22.86 0.11 -10.14
CA ILE A 55 22.91 -1.08 -10.99
C ILE A 55 21.98 -0.90 -12.19
N LEU A 56 20.73 -0.52 -11.97
CA LEU A 56 19.75 -0.30 -13.04
C LEU A 56 20.17 0.85 -13.98
N SER A 57 20.74 1.93 -13.45
CA SER A 57 21.27 3.04 -14.25
C SER A 57 22.48 2.61 -15.09
N VAL A 58 23.38 1.81 -14.51
CA VAL A 58 24.54 1.24 -15.20
C VAL A 58 24.09 0.27 -16.30
N LEU A 59 23.07 -0.56 -16.06
CA LEU A 59 22.51 -1.46 -17.06
C LEU A 59 21.90 -0.71 -18.26
N VAL A 60 21.24 0.44 -18.02
CA VAL A 60 20.70 1.29 -19.08
C VAL A 60 21.79 2.01 -19.86
N ILE A 61 22.82 2.53 -19.19
CA ILE A 61 23.87 3.34 -19.82
C ILE A 61 24.86 2.47 -20.59
N PHE A 62 25.33 1.37 -19.98
CA PHE A 62 26.45 0.60 -20.51
C PHE A 62 26.02 -0.62 -21.33
N LYS A 63 24.73 -1.00 -21.31
CA LYS A 63 24.19 -2.21 -21.97
C LYS A 63 25.16 -3.41 -21.91
N PRO A 64 25.67 -3.78 -20.72
CA PRO A 64 26.84 -4.66 -20.60
C PRO A 64 26.60 -6.12 -21.04
N PHE A 65 25.35 -6.48 -21.33
CA PHE A 65 24.96 -7.83 -21.72
C PHE A 65 24.85 -8.05 -23.25
N THR A 66 25.25 -7.08 -24.07
CA THR A 66 25.20 -7.23 -25.53
C THR A 66 26.06 -8.40 -26.03
N GLY A 67 25.51 -9.21 -26.95
CA GLY A 67 26.22 -10.34 -27.57
C GLY A 67 25.73 -11.74 -27.15
N SER A 68 24.68 -11.83 -26.34
CA SER A 68 23.94 -13.08 -26.10
C SER A 68 22.44 -12.85 -26.34
N PRO A 69 21.66 -13.85 -26.80
CA PRO A 69 20.22 -13.66 -27.06
C PRO A 69 19.44 -13.12 -25.84
N ALA A 70 19.79 -13.57 -24.64
CA ALA A 70 19.19 -13.07 -23.40
C ALA A 70 19.65 -11.64 -23.06
N GLY A 71 20.91 -11.33 -23.33
CA GLY A 71 21.47 -10.03 -23.03
C GLY A 71 21.07 -8.93 -24.00
N ASP A 72 20.91 -9.26 -25.28
CA ASP A 72 20.35 -8.37 -26.29
C ASP A 72 18.85 -8.11 -25.99
N PHE A 73 18.10 -9.14 -25.60
CA PHE A 73 16.72 -8.99 -25.13
C PHE A 73 16.62 -8.04 -23.92
N LEU A 74 17.49 -8.17 -22.92
CA LEU A 74 17.51 -7.27 -21.76
C LEU A 74 17.91 -5.85 -22.14
N ALA A 75 18.92 -5.68 -23.00
CA ALA A 75 19.42 -4.37 -23.42
C ALA A 75 18.43 -3.60 -24.31
N GLU A 76 17.54 -4.30 -25.01
CA GLU A 76 16.45 -3.70 -25.79
C GLU A 76 15.23 -3.36 -24.92
N ASN A 77 14.95 -4.14 -23.87
CA ASN A 77 13.72 -3.99 -23.08
C ASN A 77 13.88 -3.19 -21.78
N ILE A 78 15.10 -3.05 -21.24
CA ILE A 78 15.38 -2.15 -20.09
C ILE A 78 15.55 -0.72 -20.62
N THR A 79 14.42 -0.08 -20.88
CA THR A 79 14.35 1.31 -21.35
C THR A 79 14.22 2.30 -20.18
N THR A 80 14.34 3.60 -20.46
CA THR A 80 14.01 4.66 -19.48
C THR A 80 12.58 4.50 -18.93
N GLY A 81 11.64 3.99 -19.74
CA GLY A 81 10.27 3.69 -19.30
C GLY A 81 10.22 2.62 -18.20
N PHE A 82 11.02 1.56 -18.33
CA PHE A 82 11.13 0.51 -17.33
C PHE A 82 11.59 1.04 -15.97
N LEU A 83 12.56 1.97 -15.95
CA LEU A 83 13.04 2.59 -14.71
C LEU A 83 11.93 3.38 -13.99
N TRP A 84 11.06 4.06 -14.74
CA TRP A 84 9.90 4.73 -14.15
C TRP A 84 8.95 3.71 -13.48
N TYR A 85 8.71 2.56 -14.10
CA TYR A 85 7.87 1.51 -13.50
C TYR A 85 8.51 0.92 -12.24
N VAL A 86 9.84 0.73 -12.23
CA VAL A 86 10.59 0.35 -11.01
C VAL A 86 10.42 1.39 -9.92
N LEU A 87 10.58 2.68 -10.23
CA LEU A 87 10.35 3.74 -9.26
C LEU A 87 8.92 3.74 -8.72
N GLY A 88 7.93 3.56 -9.60
CA GLY A 88 6.52 3.46 -9.22
C GLY A 88 6.26 2.32 -8.23
N GLY A 89 6.76 1.12 -8.54
CA GLY A 89 6.63 -0.05 -7.66
C GLY A 89 7.36 0.12 -6.34
N PHE A 90 8.54 0.75 -6.38
CA PHE A 90 9.32 1.08 -5.18
C PHE A 90 8.53 2.04 -4.26
N LEU A 91 8.03 3.15 -4.80
CA LEU A 91 7.25 4.12 -4.03
C LEU A 91 5.97 3.52 -3.47
N ALA A 92 5.27 2.74 -4.28
CA ALA A 92 4.05 2.05 -3.87
C ALA A 92 4.30 1.08 -2.73
N GLN A 93 5.35 0.26 -2.81
CA GLN A 93 5.69 -0.67 -1.73
C GLN A 93 6.27 0.03 -0.51
N MET A 94 6.95 1.18 -0.65
CA MET A 94 7.38 1.98 0.50
C MET A 94 6.18 2.47 1.31
N VAL A 95 5.11 2.91 0.63
CA VAL A 95 3.85 3.28 1.25
C VAL A 95 3.15 2.06 1.84
N ASP A 96 3.01 1.00 1.06
CA ASP A 96 2.27 -0.20 1.45
C ASP A 96 2.94 -0.95 2.60
N GLY A 97 4.26 -1.13 2.57
CA GLY A 97 5.01 -1.76 3.67
C GLY A 97 4.98 -0.94 4.97
N ALA A 98 4.66 0.35 4.90
CA ALA A 98 4.54 1.21 6.06
C ALA A 98 3.10 1.42 6.57
N LEU A 99 2.08 1.35 5.71
CA LEU A 99 0.66 1.43 6.09
C LEU A 99 -0.04 0.07 6.18
N GLY A 100 0.50 -0.96 5.56
CA GLY A 100 -0.14 -2.27 5.33
C GLY A 100 -1.34 -2.21 4.39
N MET A 101 -1.47 -1.13 3.62
CA MET A 101 -2.53 -0.87 2.65
C MET A 101 -2.17 0.36 1.81
N ALA A 102 -2.44 0.31 0.49
CA ALA A 102 -2.28 1.37 -0.52
C ALA A 102 -1.19 1.15 -1.58
N TYR A 103 -0.71 -0.08 -1.78
CA TYR A 103 0.09 -0.42 -2.97
C TYR A 103 -0.61 0.01 -4.26
N GLY A 104 -1.80 -0.56 -4.55
CA GLY A 104 -2.50 -0.27 -5.80
C GLY A 104 -2.78 1.22 -6.01
N LEU A 105 -3.30 1.93 -5.00
CA LEU A 105 -3.61 3.36 -5.13
C LEU A 105 -2.37 4.17 -5.50
N THR A 106 -1.23 3.87 -4.88
CA THR A 106 0.03 4.59 -5.12
C THR A 106 0.58 4.25 -6.50
N SER A 107 0.62 2.97 -6.86
CA SER A 107 1.07 2.51 -8.19
C SER A 107 0.21 3.11 -9.30
N THR A 108 -1.12 3.09 -9.14
CA THR A 108 -2.04 3.63 -10.13
C THR A 108 -1.90 5.14 -10.30
N THR A 109 -1.82 5.88 -9.20
CA THR A 109 -1.60 7.32 -9.22
C THR A 109 -0.31 7.67 -9.96
N PHE A 110 0.75 6.90 -9.71
CA PHE A 110 2.04 7.09 -10.38
C PHE A 110 1.95 6.78 -11.89
N LEU A 111 1.40 5.62 -12.27
CA LEU A 111 1.31 5.19 -13.67
C LEU A 111 0.44 6.14 -14.51
N LEU A 112 -0.67 6.63 -13.95
CA LEU A 112 -1.52 7.63 -14.62
C LEU A 112 -0.79 8.97 -14.83
N THR A 113 0.10 9.34 -13.91
CA THR A 113 0.90 10.57 -14.00
C THR A 113 1.85 10.54 -15.18
N ILE A 114 2.51 9.41 -15.40
CA ILE A 114 3.42 9.21 -16.53
C ILE A 114 2.69 8.82 -17.82
N GLY A 115 1.36 8.85 -17.82
CA GLY A 115 0.55 8.76 -19.03
C GLY A 115 0.11 7.34 -19.42
N VAL A 116 0.33 6.33 -18.57
CA VAL A 116 -0.16 4.98 -18.84
C VAL A 116 -1.70 4.98 -18.89
N PRO A 117 -2.33 4.33 -19.88
CA PRO A 117 -3.78 4.23 -19.96
C PRO A 117 -4.40 3.59 -18.69
N PRO A 118 -5.65 3.94 -18.31
CA PRO A 118 -6.28 3.40 -17.11
C PRO A 118 -6.39 1.87 -17.08
N ALA A 119 -6.81 1.25 -18.19
CA ALA A 119 -6.94 -0.21 -18.28
C ALA A 119 -5.57 -0.90 -18.11
N ALA A 120 -4.55 -0.42 -18.82
CA ALA A 120 -3.16 -0.90 -18.71
C ALA A 120 -2.59 -0.72 -17.29
N THR A 121 -2.87 0.42 -16.67
CA THR A 121 -2.48 0.73 -15.30
C THR A 121 -3.08 -0.27 -14.33
N SER A 122 -4.41 -0.41 -14.37
CA SER A 122 -5.13 -1.31 -13.48
C SER A 122 -4.70 -2.77 -13.69
N ALA A 123 -4.62 -3.23 -14.94
CA ALA A 123 -4.16 -4.58 -15.25
C ALA A 123 -2.76 -4.86 -14.68
N SER A 124 -1.82 -3.92 -14.87
CA SER A 124 -0.44 -4.11 -14.42
C SER A 124 -0.31 -4.13 -12.89
N VAL A 125 -1.08 -3.26 -12.22
CA VAL A 125 -1.12 -3.20 -10.76
C VAL A 125 -1.67 -4.49 -10.17
N HIS A 126 -2.86 -4.94 -10.59
CA HIS A 126 -3.45 -6.17 -10.05
C HIS A 126 -2.58 -7.39 -10.35
N MET A 127 -1.94 -7.45 -11.52
CA MET A 127 -1.08 -8.57 -11.86
C MET A 127 0.19 -8.60 -10.99
N SER A 128 0.72 -7.44 -10.60
CA SER A 128 1.78 -7.36 -9.60
C SER A 128 1.30 -7.73 -8.18
N GLU A 129 0.05 -7.40 -7.84
CA GLU A 129 -0.55 -7.71 -6.54
C GLU A 129 -0.85 -9.19 -6.33
N ILE A 130 -0.97 -9.99 -7.40
CA ILE A 130 -1.02 -11.46 -7.28
C ILE A 130 0.22 -11.97 -6.50
N PHE A 131 1.40 -11.41 -6.77
CA PHE A 131 2.63 -11.83 -6.11
C PHE A 131 2.75 -11.25 -4.71
N THR A 132 2.52 -9.94 -4.54
CA THR A 132 2.70 -9.27 -3.24
C THR A 132 1.61 -9.70 -2.24
N SER A 133 0.33 -9.62 -2.63
CA SER A 133 -0.81 -10.04 -1.81
C SER A 133 -0.87 -11.56 -1.65
N GLY A 134 -0.42 -12.32 -2.64
CA GLY A 134 -0.27 -13.78 -2.54
C GLY A 134 0.73 -14.17 -1.44
N ALA A 135 1.93 -13.60 -1.46
CA ALA A 135 2.94 -13.84 -0.43
C ALA A 135 2.43 -13.43 0.97
N SER A 136 1.82 -12.24 1.07
CA SER A 136 1.26 -11.73 2.32
C SER A 136 0.12 -12.60 2.85
N GLY A 137 -0.85 -12.95 1.99
CA GLY A 137 -1.99 -13.80 2.32
C GLY A 137 -1.58 -15.20 2.78
N LEU A 138 -0.59 -15.82 2.12
CA LEU A 138 -0.04 -17.11 2.54
C LEU A 138 0.62 -17.04 3.93
N MET A 139 1.35 -15.97 4.24
CA MET A 139 1.93 -15.78 5.58
C MET A 139 0.84 -15.60 6.64
N HIS A 140 -0.19 -14.81 6.36
CA HIS A 140 -1.32 -14.66 7.27
C HIS A 140 -2.11 -15.97 7.48
N LEU A 141 -2.20 -16.83 6.47
CA LEU A 141 -2.74 -18.18 6.62
C LEU A 141 -1.87 -19.04 7.55
N LYS A 142 -0.55 -19.09 7.32
CA LYS A 142 0.39 -19.84 8.17
C LYS A 142 0.36 -19.38 9.62
N LEU A 143 0.26 -18.07 9.84
CA LEU A 143 0.19 -17.44 11.16
C LEU A 143 -1.21 -17.49 11.82
N LYS A 144 -2.19 -18.15 11.18
CA LYS A 144 -3.59 -18.26 11.66
C LYS A 144 -4.25 -16.88 11.90
N ASN A 145 -3.86 -15.89 11.11
CA ASN A 145 -4.39 -14.52 11.16
C ASN A 145 -5.67 -14.35 10.30
N VAL A 146 -6.17 -15.42 9.70
CA VAL A 146 -7.33 -15.37 8.80
C VAL A 146 -8.61 -15.79 9.53
N ASN A 147 -9.58 -14.89 9.60
CA ASN A 147 -10.92 -15.24 10.05
C ASN A 147 -11.76 -15.82 8.89
N LYS A 148 -12.07 -17.12 8.94
CA LYS A 148 -12.80 -17.83 7.86
C LYS A 148 -14.17 -17.23 7.53
N ARG A 149 -14.87 -16.66 8.52
CA ARG A 149 -16.18 -16.03 8.29
C ARG A 149 -16.03 -14.68 7.59
N LEU A 150 -15.08 -13.86 8.02
CA LEU A 150 -14.77 -12.59 7.35
C LEU A 150 -14.27 -12.84 5.92
N PHE A 151 -13.32 -13.76 5.74
CA PHE A 151 -12.78 -14.11 4.43
C PHE A 151 -13.89 -14.51 3.44
N ARG A 152 -14.83 -15.39 3.82
CA ARG A 152 -15.96 -15.77 2.94
C ARG A 152 -16.89 -14.60 2.59
N LEU A 153 -17.13 -13.68 3.53
CA LEU A 153 -17.94 -12.48 3.29
C LEU A 153 -17.24 -11.47 2.37
N LEU A 154 -15.91 -11.52 2.28
CA LEU A 154 -15.11 -10.68 1.40
C LEU A 154 -14.92 -11.30 0.03
N LEU A 155 -14.59 -12.58 -0.02
CA LEU A 155 -14.10 -13.27 -1.21
C LEU A 155 -15.10 -13.21 -2.36
N LEU A 156 -16.29 -13.81 -2.21
CA LEU A 156 -17.23 -13.94 -3.33
C LEU A 156 -17.70 -12.57 -3.83
N PRO A 157 -18.19 -11.65 -2.97
CA PRO A 157 -18.63 -10.35 -3.46
C PRO A 157 -17.47 -9.54 -4.03
N GLY A 158 -16.28 -9.58 -3.40
CA GLY A 158 -15.09 -8.89 -3.87
C GLY A 158 -14.65 -9.36 -5.26
N VAL A 159 -14.59 -10.68 -5.48
CA VAL A 159 -14.26 -11.26 -6.80
C VAL A 159 -15.29 -10.87 -7.85
N CYS A 160 -16.60 -10.95 -7.54
CA CYS A 160 -17.64 -10.50 -8.46
C CYS A 160 -17.46 -9.02 -8.84
N GLY A 161 -17.21 -8.17 -7.85
CA GLY A 161 -16.96 -6.75 -8.06
C GLY A 161 -15.73 -6.52 -8.95
N ALA A 162 -14.64 -7.24 -8.67
CA ALA A 162 -13.38 -7.14 -9.40
C ALA A 162 -13.54 -7.52 -10.88
N ILE A 163 -14.26 -8.60 -11.16
CA ILE A 163 -14.56 -9.04 -12.54
C ILE A 163 -15.41 -7.99 -13.24
N MET A 164 -16.48 -7.49 -12.60
CA MET A 164 -17.33 -6.45 -13.18
C MET A 164 -16.55 -5.17 -13.49
N GLY A 165 -15.70 -4.72 -12.56
CA GLY A 165 -14.90 -3.52 -12.72
C GLY A 165 -13.85 -3.66 -13.82
N ALA A 166 -13.17 -4.81 -13.87
CA ALA A 166 -12.16 -5.10 -14.88
C ALA A 166 -12.79 -5.22 -16.27
N TYR A 167 -13.93 -5.90 -16.37
CA TYR A 167 -14.69 -6.02 -17.61
C TYR A 167 -15.13 -4.64 -18.12
N ILE A 168 -15.75 -3.81 -17.26
CA ILE A 168 -16.21 -2.47 -17.65
C ILE A 168 -15.04 -1.59 -18.06
N LEU A 169 -13.97 -1.55 -17.27
CA LEU A 169 -12.81 -0.71 -17.59
C LEU A 169 -12.16 -1.15 -18.92
N SER A 170 -12.05 -2.45 -19.16
CA SER A 170 -11.50 -2.99 -20.42
C SER A 170 -12.41 -2.71 -21.61
N SER A 171 -13.72 -2.83 -21.44
CA SER A 171 -14.70 -2.57 -22.50
C SER A 171 -14.74 -1.09 -22.92
N LEU A 172 -14.27 -0.20 -22.04
CA LEU A 172 -14.21 1.24 -22.26
C LEU A 172 -12.82 1.73 -22.68
N GLU A 173 -11.92 0.84 -23.11
CA GLU A 173 -10.57 1.20 -23.54
C GLU A 173 -10.56 2.21 -24.70
N ALA A 174 -11.48 2.06 -25.66
CA ALA A 174 -11.69 3.03 -26.75
C ALA A 174 -12.08 4.43 -26.24
N TYR A 175 -12.61 4.53 -25.03
CA TYR A 175 -12.99 5.77 -24.34
C TYR A 175 -11.97 6.14 -23.25
N SER A 176 -10.70 5.74 -23.39
CA SER A 176 -9.64 6.03 -22.41
C SER A 176 -9.52 7.52 -22.08
N TYR A 177 -9.86 8.42 -23.01
CA TYR A 177 -9.86 9.86 -22.80
C TYR A 177 -10.91 10.31 -21.77
N LEU A 178 -12.05 9.60 -21.67
CA LEU A 178 -13.07 9.80 -20.64
C LEU A 178 -12.73 9.05 -19.34
N MET A 179 -12.15 7.85 -19.46
CA MET A 179 -11.80 7.05 -18.29
C MET A 179 -10.71 7.70 -17.44
N LYS A 180 -9.73 8.35 -18.06
CA LYS A 180 -8.63 9.01 -17.33
C LYS A 180 -9.11 10.06 -16.32
N PRO A 181 -9.94 11.07 -16.67
CA PRO A 181 -10.48 12.01 -15.70
C PRO A 181 -11.43 11.35 -14.70
N LEU A 182 -12.22 10.35 -15.09
CA LEU A 182 -13.09 9.64 -14.13
C LEU A 182 -12.31 8.91 -13.04
N VAL A 183 -11.26 8.18 -13.43
CA VAL A 183 -10.34 7.53 -12.48
C VAL A 183 -9.60 8.58 -11.65
N ALA A 184 -9.25 9.74 -12.21
CA ALA A 184 -8.68 10.85 -11.46
C ALA A 184 -9.64 11.42 -10.40
N VAL A 185 -10.93 11.61 -10.71
CA VAL A 185 -11.96 12.02 -9.72
C VAL A 185 -12.07 10.96 -8.61
N TYR A 186 -12.11 9.68 -8.98
CA TYR A 186 -12.18 8.60 -8.01
C TYR A 186 -10.97 8.57 -7.06
N THR A 187 -9.75 8.64 -7.61
CA THR A 187 -8.51 8.66 -6.83
C THR A 187 -8.43 9.91 -5.96
N LEU A 188 -8.90 11.06 -6.44
CA LEU A 188 -9.05 12.28 -5.65
C LEU A 188 -9.92 12.04 -4.41
N VAL A 189 -11.10 11.44 -4.60
CA VAL A 189 -12.02 11.10 -3.50
C VAL A 189 -11.35 10.13 -2.52
N LEU A 190 -10.62 9.12 -3.00
CA LEU A 190 -9.87 8.22 -2.12
C LEU A 190 -8.79 8.95 -1.31
N GLY A 191 -8.03 9.84 -1.94
CA GLY A 191 -7.02 10.66 -1.26
C GLY A 191 -7.64 11.47 -0.12
N VAL A 192 -8.79 12.12 -0.37
CA VAL A 192 -9.56 12.84 0.65
C VAL A 192 -10.03 11.89 1.76
N LEU A 193 -10.55 10.71 1.41
CA LEU A 193 -11.01 9.72 2.39
C LEU A 193 -9.89 9.19 3.27
N ILE A 194 -8.68 9.00 2.73
CA ILE A 194 -7.50 8.61 3.51
C ILE A 194 -7.16 9.68 4.53
N ILE A 195 -7.12 10.95 4.14
CA ILE A 195 -6.87 12.06 5.08
C ILE A 195 -7.95 12.09 6.16
N ILE A 196 -9.24 12.05 5.79
CA ILE A 196 -10.35 12.05 6.75
C ILE A 196 -10.20 10.89 7.76
N LYS A 197 -9.82 9.71 7.30
CA LYS A 197 -9.63 8.54 8.16
C LYS A 197 -8.44 8.70 9.11
N ALA A 198 -7.38 9.41 8.71
CA ALA A 198 -6.23 9.69 9.57
C ALA A 198 -6.59 10.52 10.84
N PHE A 199 -7.71 11.23 10.83
CA PHE A 199 -8.19 12.03 11.97
C PHE A 199 -9.40 11.44 12.69
N LYS A 200 -10.02 10.37 12.18
CA LYS A 200 -11.24 9.80 12.78
C LYS A 200 -10.90 8.77 13.87
N PRO A 201 -11.50 8.89 15.07
CA PRO A 201 -11.40 7.85 16.09
C PRO A 201 -12.14 6.58 15.66
N ALA A 202 -11.67 5.42 16.15
CA ALA A 202 -12.30 4.13 15.89
C ALA A 202 -13.77 4.13 16.36
N ARG A 203 -14.68 3.69 15.49
CA ARG A 203 -16.13 3.66 15.77
C ARG A 203 -16.61 2.28 16.22
N LYS A 204 -17.88 2.22 16.65
CA LYS A 204 -18.60 0.98 16.99
C LYS A 204 -18.50 -0.07 15.88
N ARG A 205 -18.51 -1.34 16.29
CA ARG A 205 -18.29 -2.52 15.45
C ARG A 205 -19.16 -2.53 14.19
N LEU A 206 -18.54 -2.62 13.00
CA LEU A 206 -19.24 -2.78 11.72
C LEU A 206 -20.08 -4.06 11.72
N LYS A 207 -21.37 -3.91 11.40
CA LYS A 207 -22.31 -5.03 11.24
C LYS A 207 -21.87 -5.93 10.09
N SER A 208 -21.93 -7.25 10.30
CA SER A 208 -21.52 -8.23 9.28
C SER A 208 -22.33 -8.14 7.98
N SER A 209 -23.57 -7.66 8.02
CA SER A 209 -24.41 -7.45 6.83
C SER A 209 -23.88 -6.39 5.88
N ARG A 210 -23.04 -5.46 6.36
CA ARG A 210 -22.45 -4.40 5.52
C ARG A 210 -21.16 -4.83 4.82
N ILE A 211 -20.66 -6.03 5.08
CA ILE A 211 -19.35 -6.47 4.58
C ILE A 211 -19.42 -6.94 3.14
N ALA A 212 -20.42 -7.72 2.78
CA ALA A 212 -20.56 -8.20 1.41
C ALA A 212 -20.79 -7.04 0.41
N PRO A 213 -21.69 -6.07 0.66
CA PRO A 213 -21.80 -4.89 -0.21
C PRO A 213 -20.52 -4.06 -0.26
N LEU A 214 -19.83 -3.92 0.88
CA LEU A 214 -18.55 -3.22 0.94
C LEU A 214 -17.46 -3.92 0.12
N ALA A 215 -17.41 -5.24 0.15
CA ALA A 215 -16.46 -6.02 -0.63
C ALA A 215 -16.77 -5.98 -2.12
N LEU A 216 -18.05 -6.09 -2.51
CA LEU A 216 -18.48 -5.93 -3.90
C LEU A 216 -18.07 -4.57 -4.45
N PHE A 217 -18.43 -3.49 -3.75
CA PHE A 217 -18.07 -2.14 -4.15
C PHE A 217 -16.55 -1.92 -4.12
N GLY A 218 -15.88 -2.46 -3.09
CA GLY A 218 -14.44 -2.42 -2.94
C GLY A 218 -13.72 -3.05 -4.12
N GLY A 219 -14.04 -4.29 -4.48
CA GLY A 219 -13.43 -4.99 -5.62
C GLY A 219 -13.75 -4.35 -6.95
N PHE A 220 -14.98 -3.86 -7.15
CA PHE A 220 -15.33 -3.07 -8.34
C PHE A 220 -14.46 -1.83 -8.48
N MET A 221 -14.36 -1.06 -7.39
CA MET A 221 -13.57 0.16 -7.38
C MET A 221 -12.07 -0.12 -7.48
N ASP A 222 -11.62 -1.25 -6.97
CA ASP A 222 -10.26 -1.73 -7.11
C ASP A 222 -9.90 -1.93 -8.57
N SER A 223 -10.69 -2.72 -9.32
CA SER A 223 -10.44 -2.93 -10.75
C SER A 223 -10.60 -1.68 -11.60
N VAL A 224 -11.59 -0.82 -11.32
CA VAL A 224 -11.82 0.40 -12.12
C VAL A 224 -10.73 1.44 -11.88
N GLY A 225 -10.31 1.61 -10.62
CA GLY A 225 -9.41 2.67 -10.20
C GLY A 225 -8.01 2.23 -9.81
N GLY A 226 -7.70 0.94 -9.93
CA GLY A 226 -6.40 0.33 -9.68
C GLY A 226 -5.89 0.41 -8.24
N GLY A 227 -6.75 0.50 -7.21
CA GLY A 227 -6.28 0.72 -5.84
C GLY A 227 -7.33 1.02 -4.78
N GLY A 228 -8.53 0.48 -4.96
CA GLY A 228 -9.68 0.73 -4.10
C GLY A 228 -9.76 -0.14 -2.87
N TRP A 229 -9.20 -1.35 -2.91
CA TRP A 229 -9.46 -2.37 -1.90
C TRP A 229 -8.99 -1.95 -0.50
N GLY A 230 -7.76 -1.46 -0.35
CA GLY A 230 -7.23 -0.98 0.94
C GLY A 230 -8.02 0.22 1.51
N PRO A 231 -8.14 1.34 0.79
CA PRO A 231 -8.87 2.53 1.23
C PRO A 231 -10.37 2.33 1.42
N VAL A 232 -11.01 1.43 0.68
CA VAL A 232 -12.47 1.20 0.78
C VAL A 232 -12.77 0.11 1.80
N VAL A 233 -12.10 -1.04 1.73
CA VAL A 233 -12.46 -2.24 2.52
C VAL A 233 -11.62 -2.33 3.79
N SER A 234 -10.28 -2.40 3.66
CA SER A 234 -9.37 -2.65 4.80
C SER A 234 -9.55 -1.60 5.89
N SER A 235 -9.38 -0.33 5.53
CA SER A 235 -9.50 0.77 6.49
C SER A 235 -10.91 0.94 7.03
N SER A 236 -11.96 0.60 6.27
CA SER A 236 -13.34 0.66 6.79
C SER A 236 -13.58 -0.43 7.84
N LEU A 237 -13.09 -1.65 7.61
CA LEU A 237 -13.19 -2.75 8.59
C LEU A 237 -12.41 -2.46 9.88
N ILE A 238 -11.21 -1.87 9.77
CA ILE A 238 -10.40 -1.44 10.92
C ILE A 238 -11.08 -0.29 11.65
N ALA A 239 -11.50 0.77 10.93
CA ALA A 239 -12.22 1.91 11.51
C ALA A 239 -13.57 1.50 12.14
N GLY A 240 -14.17 0.43 11.65
CA GLY A 240 -15.34 -0.23 12.20
C GLY A 240 -15.04 -1.20 13.33
N GLY A 241 -13.94 -1.03 14.06
CA GLY A 241 -13.66 -1.71 15.33
C GLY A 241 -13.43 -3.22 15.24
N ARG A 242 -13.09 -3.76 14.05
CA ARG A 242 -12.63 -5.16 13.96
C ARG A 242 -11.15 -5.25 14.31
N SER A 243 -10.76 -6.39 14.88
CA SER A 243 -9.35 -6.68 15.20
C SER A 243 -8.47 -6.47 13.97
N PRO A 244 -7.47 -5.56 14.02
CA PRO A 244 -6.56 -5.31 12.88
C PRO A 244 -5.88 -6.59 12.40
N ARG A 245 -5.40 -7.43 13.32
CA ARG A 245 -4.72 -8.70 13.01
C ARG A 245 -5.56 -9.60 12.11
N PHE A 246 -6.83 -9.82 12.46
CA PHE A 246 -7.72 -10.69 11.69
C PHE A 246 -8.31 -10.02 10.45
N THR A 247 -8.49 -8.70 10.48
CA THR A 247 -8.92 -7.94 9.31
C THR A 247 -7.85 -7.97 8.23
N ILE A 248 -6.61 -7.56 8.54
CA ILE A 248 -5.50 -7.53 7.59
C ILE A 248 -5.28 -8.93 6.99
N GLY A 249 -5.23 -9.97 7.84
CA GLY A 249 -5.04 -11.33 7.33
C GLY A 249 -6.15 -11.81 6.39
N SER A 250 -7.42 -11.55 6.72
CA SER A 250 -8.55 -11.92 5.85
C SER A 250 -8.65 -11.06 4.59
N VAL A 251 -8.31 -9.78 4.67
CA VAL A 251 -8.39 -8.83 3.57
C VAL A 251 -7.28 -9.09 2.55
N ASN A 252 -6.03 -9.27 2.97
CA ASN A 252 -4.90 -9.56 2.06
C ASN A 252 -5.08 -10.91 1.36
N LEU A 253 -5.61 -11.92 2.07
CA LEU A 253 -5.92 -13.19 1.42
C LEU A 253 -7.04 -13.04 0.38
N ALA A 254 -8.08 -12.25 0.66
CA ALA A 254 -9.14 -11.99 -0.32
C ALA A 254 -8.62 -11.17 -1.51
N GLU A 255 -7.75 -10.20 -1.25
CA GLU A 255 -7.09 -9.35 -2.24
C GLU A 255 -6.31 -10.18 -3.26
N PHE A 256 -5.59 -11.23 -2.85
CA PHE A 256 -4.97 -12.16 -3.79
C PHE A 256 -5.96 -12.72 -4.83
N PHE A 257 -7.12 -13.20 -4.39
CA PHE A 257 -8.13 -13.76 -5.32
C PHE A 257 -8.81 -12.68 -6.17
N ILE A 258 -8.98 -11.48 -5.64
CA ILE A 258 -9.53 -10.31 -6.33
C ILE A 258 -8.57 -9.84 -7.42
N ALA A 259 -7.29 -9.68 -7.08
CA ALA A 259 -6.20 -9.36 -7.99
C ALA A 259 -6.05 -10.45 -9.06
N PHE A 260 -6.16 -11.72 -8.69
CA PHE A 260 -6.12 -12.82 -9.64
C PHE A 260 -7.30 -12.79 -10.62
N ALA A 261 -8.53 -12.61 -10.12
CA ALA A 261 -9.73 -12.58 -10.95
C ALA A 261 -9.78 -11.36 -11.88
N SER A 262 -9.41 -10.17 -11.38
CA SER A 262 -9.30 -8.96 -12.21
C SER A 262 -8.20 -9.10 -13.25
N SER A 263 -7.01 -9.59 -12.88
CA SER A 263 -5.91 -9.83 -13.83
C SER A 263 -6.30 -10.82 -14.93
N LEU A 264 -7.01 -11.90 -14.59
CA LEU A 264 -7.52 -12.85 -15.59
C LEU A 264 -8.53 -12.20 -16.52
N THR A 265 -9.41 -11.34 -15.99
CA THR A 265 -10.39 -10.58 -16.78
C THR A 265 -9.71 -9.60 -17.72
N PHE A 266 -8.73 -8.82 -17.22
CA PHE A 266 -7.92 -7.93 -18.06
C PHE A 266 -7.18 -8.72 -19.13
N PHE A 267 -6.51 -9.81 -18.76
CA PHE A 267 -5.82 -10.67 -19.72
C PHE A 267 -6.75 -11.16 -20.83
N ALA A 268 -7.95 -11.62 -20.49
CA ALA A 268 -8.92 -12.10 -21.47
C ALA A 268 -9.46 -10.99 -22.39
N MET A 269 -9.55 -9.74 -21.90
CA MET A 269 -10.14 -8.63 -22.64
C MET A 269 -9.13 -7.82 -23.47
N ILE A 270 -7.94 -7.54 -22.93
CA ILE A 270 -6.93 -6.64 -23.52
C ILE A 270 -5.58 -7.31 -23.79
N GLY A 271 -5.39 -8.58 -23.40
CA GLY A 271 -4.16 -9.34 -23.62
C GLY A 271 -2.98 -8.99 -22.68
N ILE A 272 -1.81 -9.61 -22.92
CA ILE A 272 -0.54 -9.28 -22.22
C ILE A 272 0.24 -8.30 -23.09
N SER A 273 -0.12 -7.02 -23.01
CA SER A 273 0.59 -5.96 -23.74
C SER A 273 1.55 -5.16 -22.85
N PHE A 274 1.44 -5.31 -21.51
CA PHE A 274 2.05 -4.40 -20.53
C PHE A 274 3.02 -5.09 -19.56
N TRP A 275 3.67 -6.17 -19.99
CA TRP A 275 4.54 -6.99 -19.12
C TRP A 275 5.72 -6.19 -18.52
N GLN A 276 6.24 -5.18 -19.22
CA GLN A 276 7.31 -4.31 -18.71
C GLN A 276 6.85 -3.48 -17.49
N ILE A 277 5.59 -3.04 -17.48
CA ILE A 277 5.02 -2.31 -16.34
C ILE A 277 4.93 -3.25 -15.14
N ILE A 278 4.38 -4.45 -15.33
CA ILE A 278 4.27 -5.48 -14.29
C ILE A 278 5.66 -5.82 -13.72
N ALA A 279 6.62 -6.12 -14.59
CA ALA A 279 7.98 -6.46 -14.19
C ALA A 279 8.65 -5.31 -13.43
N GLY A 280 8.53 -4.07 -13.90
CA GLY A 280 9.06 -2.91 -13.20
C GLY A 280 8.45 -2.73 -11.82
N LEU A 281 7.11 -2.78 -11.72
CA LEU A 281 6.39 -2.67 -10.46
C LEU A 281 6.81 -3.75 -9.44
N VAL A 282 6.96 -5.00 -9.89
CA VAL A 282 7.39 -6.13 -9.05
C VAL A 282 8.83 -5.93 -8.60
N VAL A 283 9.76 -5.60 -9.50
CA VAL A 283 11.18 -5.38 -9.17
C VAL A 283 11.33 -4.25 -8.15
N GLY A 284 10.70 -3.09 -8.41
CA GLY A 284 10.71 -1.96 -7.49
C GLY A 284 10.11 -2.30 -6.13
N GLY A 285 8.97 -3.00 -6.15
CA GLY A 285 8.28 -3.42 -4.93
C GLY A 285 9.12 -4.38 -4.09
N VAL A 286 9.64 -5.45 -4.66
CA VAL A 286 10.48 -6.43 -3.94
C VAL A 286 11.68 -5.76 -3.26
N ILE A 287 12.28 -4.76 -3.90
CA ILE A 287 13.43 -4.02 -3.37
C ILE A 287 13.01 -3.09 -2.21
N ALA A 288 11.87 -2.42 -2.35
CA ALA A 288 11.33 -1.53 -1.32
C ALA A 288 10.80 -2.29 -0.09
N ALA A 289 10.27 -3.51 -0.25
CA ALA A 289 9.63 -4.27 0.83
C ALA A 289 10.46 -4.39 2.14
N PRO A 290 11.74 -4.81 2.13
CA PRO A 290 12.56 -4.88 3.35
C PRO A 290 12.85 -3.51 3.96
N ILE A 291 12.99 -2.48 3.12
CA ILE A 291 13.24 -1.09 3.56
C ILE A 291 12.00 -0.54 4.25
N ALA A 292 10.84 -0.69 3.62
CA ALA A 292 9.55 -0.29 4.13
C ALA A 292 9.23 -0.96 5.47
N ALA A 293 9.45 -2.28 5.58
CA ALA A 293 9.21 -3.04 6.80
C ALA A 293 10.08 -2.59 8.00
N ASN A 294 11.29 -2.09 7.74
CA ASN A 294 12.16 -1.54 8.78
C ASN A 294 11.80 -0.09 9.14
N LEU A 295 11.42 0.71 8.14
CA LEU A 295 11.04 2.11 8.32
C LEU A 295 9.66 2.26 8.99
N SER A 296 8.73 1.36 8.72
CA SER A 296 7.37 1.35 9.26
C SER A 296 7.33 1.34 10.80
N LYS A 297 8.32 0.71 11.44
CA LYS A 297 8.48 0.70 12.90
C LYS A 297 8.71 2.08 13.51
N ARG A 298 9.13 3.06 12.70
CA ARG A 298 9.53 4.41 13.14
C ARG A 298 8.60 5.50 12.65
N LEU A 299 7.72 5.21 11.69
CA LEU A 299 6.86 6.22 11.07
C LEU A 299 5.48 6.25 11.75
N PRO A 300 5.00 7.43 12.17
CA PRO A 300 3.63 7.56 12.65
C PRO A 300 2.66 7.33 11.48
N VAL A 301 1.86 6.25 11.57
CA VAL A 301 0.86 5.85 10.57
C VAL A 301 -0.01 7.02 10.11
N LYS A 302 -0.42 7.89 11.06
CA LYS A 302 -1.20 9.10 10.77
C LYS A 302 -0.51 10.03 9.77
N SER A 303 0.78 10.34 9.98
CA SER A 303 1.51 11.26 9.09
C SER A 303 1.68 10.66 7.70
N LEU A 304 1.88 9.35 7.61
CA LEU A 304 2.01 8.66 6.34
C LEU A 304 0.68 8.63 5.57
N MET A 305 -0.45 8.38 6.27
CA MET A 305 -1.78 8.50 5.65
C MET A 305 -2.03 9.92 5.12
N ILE A 306 -1.66 10.96 5.88
CA ILE A 306 -1.80 12.35 5.43
C ILE A 306 -0.93 12.61 4.20
N LEU A 307 0.35 12.20 4.23
CA LEU A 307 1.28 12.36 3.11
C LEU A 307 0.75 11.70 1.83
N VAL A 308 0.35 10.43 1.91
CA VAL A 308 -0.19 9.67 0.78
C VAL A 308 -1.46 10.34 0.25
N GLY A 309 -2.39 10.69 1.15
CA GLY A 309 -3.61 11.37 0.77
C GLY A 309 -3.36 12.70 0.05
N VAL A 310 -2.42 13.52 0.54
CA VAL A 310 -2.03 14.79 -0.10
C VAL A 310 -1.43 14.57 -1.47
N ILE A 311 -0.48 13.63 -1.62
CA ILE A 311 0.14 13.33 -2.91
C ILE A 311 -0.91 12.87 -3.92
N VAL A 312 -1.78 11.93 -3.52
CA VAL A 312 -2.87 11.43 -4.38
C VAL A 312 -3.78 12.58 -4.80
N ILE A 313 -4.18 13.45 -3.88
CA ILE A 313 -5.03 14.62 -4.20
C ILE A 313 -4.34 15.54 -5.22
N LEU A 314 -3.07 15.91 -4.99
CA LEU A 314 -2.35 16.81 -5.88
C LEU A 314 -2.19 16.24 -7.29
N VAL A 315 -1.86 14.95 -7.38
CA VAL A 315 -1.74 14.26 -8.67
C VAL A 315 -3.08 14.19 -9.38
N SER A 316 -4.14 13.79 -8.69
CA SER A 316 -5.47 13.70 -9.29
C SER A 316 -5.97 15.06 -9.74
N LEU A 317 -5.75 16.14 -8.97
CA LEU A 317 -6.06 17.51 -9.38
C LEU A 317 -5.29 17.92 -10.63
N ARG A 318 -4.00 17.60 -10.72
CA ARG A 318 -3.20 17.85 -11.93
C ARG A 318 -3.76 17.13 -13.14
N ILE A 319 -4.12 15.84 -13.01
CA ILE A 319 -4.69 15.06 -14.12
C ILE A 319 -6.01 15.67 -14.58
N LEU A 320 -6.88 16.08 -13.65
CA LEU A 320 -8.14 16.74 -13.96
C LEU A 320 -7.92 18.09 -14.66
N PHE A 321 -7.03 18.93 -14.14
CA PHE A 321 -6.70 20.22 -14.73
C PHE A 321 -6.21 20.07 -16.19
N LEU A 322 -5.34 19.09 -16.44
CA LEU A 322 -4.85 18.80 -17.79
C LEU A 322 -5.94 18.23 -18.72
N ALA A 323 -6.96 17.57 -18.16
CA ALA A 323 -8.09 17.05 -18.93
C ALA A 323 -9.09 18.15 -19.32
N PHE A 324 -9.27 19.18 -18.47
CA PHE A 324 -10.17 20.31 -18.74
C PHE A 324 -9.58 21.40 -19.64
N LEU A 325 -8.25 21.47 -19.76
CA LEU A 325 -7.56 22.45 -20.63
C LEU A 325 -7.38 21.99 -22.08
N LYS A 326 -7.74 20.75 -22.40
CA LYS A 326 -7.66 20.14 -23.74
C LYS A 326 -9.03 20.15 -24.40
#